data_AF-A0A4V7IBU1-F1
#
_entry.id   AF-A0A4V7IBU1-F1
#
_cell.length_a   1.000
_cell.length_b   1.000
_cell.length_c   1.000
_cell.angle_alpha   90.00
_cell.angle_beta   90.00
_cell.angle_gamma   90.00
#
_symmetry.space_group_name_H-M   'P 1'
#
loop_
_entity.id
_entity.type
_entity.pdbx_description
1 polymer ?
#
loop_
_entity_poly.entity_id
_entity_poly.type
_entity_poly.pdbx_seq_one_letter_code
_entity_poly.pdbx_strand_id
1 'polypeptide(L)'
;MKCVLKTTVAALLASCVAFSAQAAGPKVPYSQPGIDMRTNEAQQAPIHWVSIEQIKESIKDLPPMAVSFDIDDTVAASSGCFHYGKQKYSPNDYSYLKNQDFWDEINAGCDKYSLPKQVAIDLIKMHQERGDQVYLITGRTAGKDDQVTPIMEKNLGIKNMQPVNFMGGKEHSTKYDKTPAILEHKVQIHYGDSDDDILAAREAGIRGIRILRAANSNYTPFPQAGGYGEEVVVNSSY
;
A
#
# COMPACT_ATOMS: atom_id res chain seq x y z
N MET A 1 39.97 -27.20 38.79
CA MET A 1 40.23 -25.90 38.13
C MET A 1 39.71 -25.96 36.70
N LYS A 2 38.90 -24.95 36.34
CA LYS A 2 38.16 -24.82 35.08
C LYS A 2 39.08 -24.26 33.97
N CYS A 3 38.87 -24.70 32.72
CA CYS A 3 38.50 -23.79 31.62
C CYS A 3 38.24 -24.57 30.33
N VAL A 4 36.97 -24.64 29.92
CA VAL A 4 36.59 -24.94 28.53
C VAL A 4 36.11 -23.62 27.95
N LEU A 5 36.86 -23.10 26.97
CA LEU A 5 36.57 -21.85 26.29
C LEU A 5 35.41 -22.08 25.31
N LYS A 6 34.23 -21.53 25.61
CA LYS A 6 33.11 -21.46 24.66
C LYS A 6 33.29 -20.20 23.81
N THR A 7 33.54 -20.37 22.53
CA THR A 7 33.59 -19.30 21.54
C THR A 7 32.16 -18.88 21.20
N THR A 8 31.70 -17.76 21.75
CA THR A 8 30.42 -17.15 21.36
C THR A 8 30.66 -16.27 20.12
N VAL A 9 30.12 -16.68 18.97
CA VAL A 9 30.04 -15.83 17.79
C VAL A 9 28.96 -14.78 18.06
N ALA A 10 29.37 -13.53 18.26
CA ALA A 10 28.45 -12.40 18.33
C ALA A 10 28.04 -12.01 16.91
N ALA A 11 26.77 -12.18 16.57
CA ALA A 11 26.19 -11.65 15.36
C ALA A 11 26.11 -10.11 15.48
N LEU A 12 26.90 -9.38 14.69
CA LEU A 12 26.73 -7.94 14.54
C LEU A 12 25.41 -7.68 13.79
N LEU A 13 24.38 -7.19 14.50
CA LEU A 13 23.26 -6.53 13.84
C LEU A 13 23.78 -5.24 13.19
N ALA A 14 23.82 -5.22 11.86
CA ALA A 14 24.00 -4.00 11.10
C ALA A 14 22.72 -3.15 11.21
N SER A 15 22.74 -2.16 12.11
CA SER A 15 21.70 -1.14 12.18
C SER A 15 21.80 -0.25 10.93
N CYS A 16 20.87 -0.39 10.00
CA CYS A 16 20.66 0.56 8.91
C CYS A 16 20.30 1.92 9.52
N VAL A 17 21.25 2.84 9.57
CA VAL A 17 20.99 4.23 9.98
C VAL A 17 20.25 4.90 8.82
N ALA A 18 18.93 5.06 8.95
CA ALA A 18 18.15 5.88 8.03
C ALA A 18 18.58 7.34 8.20
N PHE A 19 19.24 7.91 7.18
CA PHE A 19 19.55 9.33 7.13
C PHE A 19 18.23 10.11 7.02
N SER A 20 17.78 10.68 8.14
CA SER A 20 16.67 11.63 8.12
C SER A 20 17.18 12.99 7.64
N ALA A 21 16.60 13.50 6.55
CA ALA A 21 16.87 14.85 6.07
C ALA A 21 16.32 15.85 7.11
N GLN A 22 17.17 16.30 8.03
CA GLN A 22 16.80 17.31 9.00
C GLN A 22 17.04 18.70 8.43
N ALA A 23 16.04 19.59 8.53
CA ALA A 23 16.22 20.99 8.18
C ALA A 23 17.39 21.62 8.95
N ALA A 24 18.19 22.44 8.28
CA ALA A 24 19.44 23.05 8.77
C ALA A 24 19.25 24.17 9.80
N GLY A 25 18.01 24.54 10.12
CA GLY A 25 17.71 25.53 11.15
C GLY A 25 18.11 25.06 12.56
N PRO A 26 18.36 25.99 13.50
CA PRO A 26 18.70 25.66 14.88
C PRO A 26 17.61 24.77 15.50
N LYS A 27 18.03 23.63 16.09
CA LYS A 27 17.13 22.72 16.80
C LYS A 27 16.94 23.22 18.23
N VAL A 28 15.74 23.69 18.55
CA VAL A 28 15.36 24.07 19.93
C VAL A 28 14.50 22.95 20.52
N PRO A 29 14.73 22.52 21.77
CA PRO A 29 13.90 21.50 22.41
C PRO A 29 12.42 21.91 22.47
N TYR A 30 11.52 20.95 22.35
CA TYR A 30 10.10 21.18 22.61
C TYR A 30 9.88 21.55 24.09
N SER A 31 9.04 22.56 24.34
CA SER A 31 8.72 23.05 25.69
C SER A 31 7.52 22.34 26.34
N GLN A 32 6.85 21.45 25.60
CA GLN A 32 5.63 20.76 26.01
C GLN A 32 5.49 19.44 25.23
N PRO A 33 4.70 18.46 25.73
CA PRO A 33 4.37 17.27 24.96
C PRO A 33 3.74 17.64 23.62
N GLY A 34 4.17 16.98 22.56
CA GLY A 34 3.62 17.11 21.21
C GLY A 34 3.14 15.77 20.67
N ILE A 35 2.45 15.81 19.54
CA ILE A 35 2.10 14.61 18.77
C ILE A 35 2.56 14.81 17.32
N ASP A 36 2.89 13.71 16.68
CA ASP A 36 2.98 13.57 15.23
C ASP A 36 2.03 12.46 14.74
N MET A 37 1.86 12.32 13.43
CA MET A 37 0.96 11.31 12.87
C MET A 37 1.34 9.87 13.27
N ARG A 38 2.64 9.57 13.41
CA ARG A 38 3.12 8.24 13.83
C ARG A 38 2.71 7.95 15.27
N THR A 39 2.85 8.94 16.16
CA THR A 39 2.41 8.82 17.56
C THR A 39 0.88 8.79 17.69
N ASN A 40 0.15 9.44 16.78
CA ASN A 40 -1.31 9.42 16.77
C ASN A 40 -1.86 8.05 16.31
N GLU A 41 -1.28 7.45 15.27
CA GLU A 41 -1.65 6.11 14.81
C GLU A 41 -1.34 5.00 15.84
N ALA A 42 -0.37 5.24 16.72
CA ALA A 42 -0.12 4.34 17.85
C ALA A 42 -1.24 4.34 18.91
N GLN A 43 -2.18 5.30 18.87
CA GLN A 43 -3.34 5.34 19.77
C GLN A 43 -4.44 4.44 19.22
N GLN A 44 -4.54 3.23 19.78
CA GLN A 44 -5.39 2.18 19.23
C GLN A 44 -6.85 2.30 19.67
N ALA A 45 -7.74 2.59 18.73
CA ALA A 45 -9.13 2.14 18.80
C ALA A 45 -9.16 0.59 18.85
N PRO A 46 -10.24 -0.05 19.34
CA PRO A 46 -10.35 -1.51 19.45
C PRO A 46 -10.54 -2.17 18.07
N ILE A 47 -9.49 -2.08 17.25
CA ILE A 47 -9.35 -2.61 15.90
C ILE A 47 -8.37 -3.79 15.96
N HIS A 48 -8.51 -4.74 15.03
CA HIS A 48 -7.55 -5.82 14.88
C HIS A 48 -6.26 -5.34 14.20
N TRP A 49 -5.42 -4.67 14.98
CA TRP A 49 -4.12 -4.18 14.53
C TRP A 49 -3.12 -5.32 14.33
N VAL A 50 -2.40 -5.31 13.21
CA VAL A 50 -1.33 -6.27 12.91
C VAL A 50 -0.06 -5.58 12.43
N SER A 51 1.09 -6.16 12.77
CA SER A 51 2.39 -5.80 12.19
C SER A 51 2.73 -6.69 10.99
N ILE A 52 3.70 -6.26 10.18
CA ILE A 52 4.22 -7.07 9.06
C ILE A 52 4.80 -8.40 9.58
N GLU A 53 5.44 -8.39 10.75
CA GLU A 53 5.98 -9.60 11.39
C GLU A 53 4.85 -10.56 11.79
N GLN A 54 3.74 -10.05 12.33
CA GLN A 54 2.57 -10.87 12.67
C GLN A 54 1.93 -11.46 11.41
N ILE A 55 1.83 -10.69 10.32
CA ILE A 55 1.38 -11.20 9.03
C ILE A 55 2.33 -12.31 8.54
N LYS A 56 3.64 -12.05 8.49
CA LYS A 56 4.67 -13.01 8.06
C LYS A 56 4.60 -14.32 8.85
N GLU A 57 4.48 -14.21 10.17
CA GLU A 57 4.37 -15.36 11.09
C GLU A 57 3.09 -16.16 10.81
N SER A 58 1.96 -15.49 10.58
CA SER A 58 0.68 -16.15 10.32
C SER A 58 0.64 -16.97 9.02
N ILE A 59 1.57 -16.72 8.08
CA ILE A 59 1.64 -17.40 6.79
C ILE A 59 2.95 -18.19 6.60
N LYS A 60 3.82 -18.28 7.61
CA LYS A 60 5.19 -18.81 7.48
C LYS A 60 5.26 -20.24 6.93
N ASP A 61 4.27 -21.07 7.28
CA ASP A 61 4.21 -22.50 6.90
C ASP A 61 3.39 -22.73 5.62
N LEU A 62 2.81 -21.68 5.04
CA LEU A 62 2.08 -21.76 3.77
C LEU A 62 3.06 -21.70 2.58
N PRO A 63 2.81 -22.47 1.51
CA PRO A 63 3.62 -22.40 0.30
C PRO A 63 3.55 -21.01 -0.35
N PRO A 64 4.47 -20.69 -1.29
CA PRO A 64 4.38 -19.48 -2.08
C PRO A 64 3.00 -19.31 -2.72
N MET A 65 2.47 -18.08 -2.69
CA MET A 65 1.12 -17.76 -3.15
C MET A 65 1.08 -16.48 -3.99
N ALA A 66 -0.04 -16.24 -4.66
CA ALA A 66 -0.32 -14.95 -5.26
C ALA A 66 -0.87 -13.99 -4.19
N VAL A 67 -0.34 -12.77 -4.16
CA VAL A 67 -0.84 -11.67 -3.33
C VAL A 67 -1.06 -10.44 -4.19
N SER A 68 -2.00 -9.58 -3.80
CA SER A 68 -2.24 -8.35 -4.55
C SER A 68 -2.37 -7.13 -3.67
N PHE A 69 -2.06 -5.98 -4.26
CA PHE A 69 -2.19 -4.68 -3.62
C PHE A 69 -3.04 -3.76 -4.51
N ASP A 70 -3.92 -3.00 -3.90
CA ASP A 70 -4.39 -1.75 -4.48
C ASP A 70 -3.21 -0.77 -4.71
N ILE A 71 -3.41 0.24 -5.57
CA ILE A 71 -2.38 1.24 -5.87
C ILE A 71 -2.57 2.51 -5.03
N ASP A 72 -3.69 3.20 -5.23
CA ASP A 72 -3.88 4.59 -4.81
C ASP A 72 -4.14 4.69 -3.30
N ASP A 73 -3.26 5.38 -2.58
CA ASP A 73 -3.21 5.43 -1.11
C ASP A 73 -2.95 4.10 -0.40
N THR A 74 -2.75 2.99 -1.14
CA THR A 74 -2.30 1.69 -0.61
C THR A 74 -0.80 1.52 -0.74
N VAL A 75 -0.27 1.50 -1.98
CA VAL A 75 1.19 1.41 -2.22
C VAL A 75 1.82 2.77 -2.51
N ALA A 76 1.04 3.75 -2.95
CA ALA A 76 1.55 5.08 -3.26
C ALA A 76 0.54 6.17 -2.90
N ALA A 77 1.01 7.25 -2.27
CA ALA A 77 0.25 8.47 -2.10
C ALA A 77 0.21 9.22 -3.44
N SER A 78 -0.87 9.01 -4.21
CA SER A 78 -1.03 9.49 -5.58
C SER A 78 -1.92 10.74 -5.70
N SER A 79 -2.36 11.29 -4.57
CA SER A 79 -3.26 12.45 -4.51
C SER A 79 -2.81 13.66 -5.35
N GLY A 80 -1.50 13.86 -5.56
CA GLY A 80 -0.99 14.92 -6.44
C GLY A 80 -1.52 14.79 -7.88
N CYS A 81 -1.59 13.58 -8.42
CA CYS A 81 -2.10 13.30 -9.76
C CYS A 81 -3.60 13.54 -9.87
N PHE A 82 -4.36 13.08 -8.88
CA PHE A 82 -5.81 13.30 -8.83
C PHE A 82 -6.17 14.76 -8.57
N HIS A 83 -5.37 15.48 -7.77
CA HIS A 83 -5.53 16.91 -7.56
C HIS A 83 -5.35 17.67 -8.88
N TYR A 84 -4.25 17.41 -9.59
CA TYR A 84 -4.00 17.98 -10.91
C TYR A 84 -5.15 17.67 -11.89
N GLY A 85 -5.57 16.40 -11.97
CA GLY A 85 -6.68 15.97 -12.82
C GLY A 85 -7.98 16.71 -12.53
N LYS A 86 -8.35 16.83 -11.26
CA LYS A 86 -9.54 17.60 -10.85
C LYS A 86 -9.44 19.05 -11.31
N GLN A 87 -8.31 19.73 -11.07
CA GLN A 87 -8.15 21.14 -11.46
C GLN A 87 -8.25 21.36 -12.97
N LYS A 88 -7.70 20.43 -13.76
CA LYS A 88 -7.65 20.54 -15.22
C LYS A 88 -8.97 20.15 -15.90
N TYR A 89 -9.55 19.02 -15.52
CA TYR A 89 -10.66 18.40 -16.27
C TYR A 89 -12.04 18.65 -15.67
N SER A 90 -12.15 18.85 -14.35
CA SER A 90 -13.43 19.13 -13.71
C SER A 90 -13.26 19.88 -12.37
N PRO A 91 -12.88 21.17 -12.39
CA PRO A 91 -12.53 21.93 -11.18
C PRO A 91 -13.66 22.00 -10.15
N ASN A 92 -14.92 21.89 -10.60
CA ASN A 92 -16.10 22.06 -9.76
C ASN A 92 -16.74 20.75 -9.28
N ASP A 93 -16.31 19.58 -9.79
CA ASP A 93 -16.88 18.28 -9.42
C ASP A 93 -15.87 17.12 -9.61
N TYR A 94 -16.34 15.87 -9.62
CA TYR A 94 -15.53 14.65 -9.78
C TYR A 94 -15.74 13.95 -11.13
N SER A 95 -16.35 14.61 -12.12
CA SER A 95 -16.59 14.04 -13.45
C SER A 95 -15.31 13.69 -14.19
N TYR A 96 -14.16 14.28 -13.83
CA TYR A 96 -12.85 13.88 -14.35
C TYR A 96 -12.55 12.38 -14.15
N LEU A 97 -13.08 11.75 -13.11
CA LEU A 97 -12.90 10.30 -12.87
C LEU A 97 -13.56 9.42 -13.94
N LYS A 98 -14.49 9.98 -14.73
CA LYS A 98 -15.14 9.32 -15.87
C LYS A 98 -14.60 9.80 -17.22
N ASN A 99 -13.57 10.66 -17.22
CA ASN A 99 -12.99 11.23 -18.42
C ASN A 99 -11.79 10.40 -18.89
N GLN A 100 -11.86 9.84 -20.10
CA GLN A 100 -10.76 9.04 -20.66
C GLN A 100 -9.49 9.87 -20.89
N ASP A 101 -9.59 11.16 -21.24
CA ASP A 101 -8.42 12.02 -21.44
C ASP A 101 -7.66 12.24 -20.13
N PHE A 102 -8.35 12.23 -18.99
CA PHE A 102 -7.71 12.26 -17.68
C PHE A 102 -6.93 10.98 -17.42
N TRP A 103 -7.54 9.81 -17.64
CA TRP A 103 -6.89 8.52 -17.43
C TRP A 103 -5.72 8.27 -18.37
N ASP A 104 -5.85 8.68 -19.63
CA ASP A 104 -4.76 8.65 -20.61
C ASP A 104 -3.57 9.49 -20.14
N GLU A 105 -3.82 10.67 -19.56
CA GLU A 105 -2.75 11.57 -19.15
C GLU A 105 -2.06 11.13 -17.85
N ILE A 106 -2.81 10.81 -16.79
CA ILE A 106 -2.16 10.50 -15.51
C ILE A 106 -1.46 9.15 -15.53
N ASN A 107 -2.02 8.15 -16.23
CA ASN A 107 -1.39 6.83 -16.36
C ASN A 107 -0.16 6.86 -17.27
N ALA A 108 0.02 7.90 -18.09
CA ALA A 108 1.21 8.15 -18.91
C ALA A 108 2.40 8.75 -18.11
N GLY A 109 2.34 8.72 -16.78
CA GLY A 109 3.52 8.90 -15.93
C GLY A 109 3.44 10.01 -14.89
N CYS A 110 2.24 10.45 -14.52
CA CYS A 110 2.08 11.34 -13.38
C CYS A 110 2.61 10.69 -12.08
N ASP A 111 2.52 9.36 -11.95
CA ASP A 111 3.00 8.64 -10.77
C ASP A 111 4.51 8.74 -10.52
N LYS A 112 5.28 9.36 -11.42
CA LYS A 112 6.67 9.79 -11.13
C LYS A 112 6.74 10.73 -9.92
N TYR A 113 5.63 11.40 -9.59
CA TYR A 113 5.49 12.32 -8.46
C TYR A 113 4.71 11.71 -7.28
N SER A 114 4.16 10.50 -7.44
CA SER A 114 3.52 9.77 -6.35
C SER A 114 4.58 9.28 -5.36
N LEU A 115 4.32 9.43 -4.06
CA LEU A 115 5.25 8.97 -3.03
C LEU A 115 4.95 7.51 -2.67
N PRO A 116 5.90 6.57 -2.87
CA PRO A 116 5.69 5.19 -2.44
C PRO A 116 5.58 5.14 -0.92
N LYS A 117 4.66 4.31 -0.42
CA LYS A 117 4.43 4.14 1.01
C LYS A 117 5.38 3.09 1.57
N GLN A 118 6.05 3.41 2.66
CA GLN A 118 7.08 2.54 3.23
C GLN A 118 6.50 1.17 3.63
N VAL A 119 5.30 1.16 4.19
CA VAL A 119 4.60 -0.09 4.56
C VAL A 119 4.42 -1.05 3.38
N ALA A 120 4.16 -0.51 2.19
CA ALA A 120 3.95 -1.31 0.99
C ALA A 120 5.27 -1.89 0.48
N ILE A 121 6.36 -1.10 0.48
CA ILE A 121 7.70 -1.58 0.16
C ILE A 121 8.07 -2.76 1.07
N ASP A 122 7.80 -2.63 2.37
CA ASP A 122 8.17 -3.66 3.36
C ASP A 122 7.30 -4.92 3.23
N LEU A 123 5.99 -4.79 2.99
CA LEU A 123 5.09 -5.92 2.71
C LEU A 123 5.47 -6.64 1.42
N ILE A 124 5.73 -5.90 0.34
CA ILE A 124 6.16 -6.45 -0.95
C ILE A 124 7.49 -7.20 -0.76
N LYS A 125 8.46 -6.61 -0.07
CA LYS A 125 9.72 -7.29 0.23
C LYS A 125 9.49 -8.58 1.00
N MET A 126 8.65 -8.56 2.04
CA MET A 126 8.32 -9.74 2.84
C MET A 126 7.70 -10.86 1.98
N HIS A 127 6.75 -10.53 1.11
CA HIS A 127 6.14 -11.49 0.18
C HIS A 127 7.14 -12.05 -0.83
N GLN A 128 8.00 -11.20 -1.40
CA GLN A 128 9.04 -11.65 -2.33
C GLN A 128 10.08 -12.55 -1.66
N GLU A 129 10.43 -12.31 -0.39
CA GLU A 129 11.32 -13.20 0.38
C GLU A 129 10.71 -14.59 0.60
N ARG A 130 9.38 -14.69 0.64
CA ARG A 130 8.65 -15.96 0.69
C ARG A 130 8.51 -16.64 -0.67
N GLY A 131 8.85 -15.95 -1.75
CA GLY A 131 8.63 -16.41 -3.12
C GLY A 131 7.20 -16.18 -3.63
N ASP A 132 6.40 -15.36 -2.94
CA ASP A 132 5.05 -15.02 -3.36
C ASP A 132 5.07 -14.16 -4.65
N GLN A 133 4.10 -14.37 -5.54
CA GLN A 133 3.92 -13.53 -6.72
C GLN A 133 3.08 -12.30 -6.34
N VAL A 134 3.62 -11.11 -6.60
CA VAL A 134 2.94 -9.83 -6.35
C VAL A 134 2.20 -9.38 -7.61
N TYR A 135 0.95 -8.92 -7.41
CA TYR A 135 0.12 -8.27 -8.41
C TYR A 135 -0.33 -6.89 -7.90
N LEU A 136 -0.49 -5.94 -8.82
CA LEU A 136 -1.18 -4.68 -8.53
C LEU A 136 -2.55 -4.67 -9.22
N ILE A 137 -3.60 -4.33 -8.46
CA ILE A 137 -5.00 -4.31 -8.92
C ILE A 137 -5.63 -3.00 -8.52
N THR A 138 -5.98 -2.16 -9.50
CA THR A 138 -6.43 -0.79 -9.26
C THR A 138 -7.82 -0.54 -9.82
N GLY A 139 -8.57 0.34 -9.15
CA GLY A 139 -9.85 0.87 -9.63
C GLY A 139 -9.71 1.93 -10.74
N ARG A 140 -8.48 2.31 -11.12
CA ARG A 140 -8.26 3.21 -12.26
C ARG A 140 -8.79 2.58 -13.55
N THR A 141 -9.35 3.41 -14.43
CA THR A 141 -9.56 3.04 -15.84
C THR A 141 -8.22 3.01 -16.56
N ALA A 142 -8.04 2.05 -17.46
CA ALA A 142 -6.81 1.93 -18.24
C ALA A 142 -6.61 3.16 -19.15
N GLY A 143 -5.39 3.68 -19.20
CA GLY A 143 -4.99 4.67 -20.19
C GLY A 143 -4.44 4.02 -21.47
N LYS A 144 -4.23 4.83 -22.52
CA LYS A 144 -3.57 4.39 -23.76
C LYS A 144 -2.10 3.98 -23.58
N ASP A 145 -1.41 4.56 -22.61
CA ASP A 145 0.00 4.30 -22.28
C ASP A 145 0.12 3.94 -20.80
N ASP A 146 0.48 2.69 -20.51
CA ASP A 146 0.69 2.23 -19.14
C ASP A 146 2.13 2.52 -18.70
N GLN A 147 2.32 3.70 -18.11
CA GLN A 147 3.54 4.03 -17.37
C GLN A 147 3.43 3.68 -15.88
N VAL A 148 2.25 3.30 -15.39
CA VAL A 148 2.03 2.94 -13.98
C VAL A 148 2.82 1.68 -13.65
N THR A 149 2.72 0.63 -14.48
CA THR A 149 3.46 -0.64 -14.30
C THR A 149 4.97 -0.42 -14.09
N PRO A 150 5.72 0.19 -15.02
CA PRO A 150 7.17 0.36 -14.86
C PRO A 150 7.55 1.36 -13.75
N ILE A 151 6.71 2.36 -13.45
CA ILE A 151 6.97 3.28 -12.33
C ILE A 151 6.83 2.54 -11.00
N MET A 152 5.77 1.75 -10.82
CA MET A 152 5.53 1.01 -9.59
C MET A 152 6.54 -0.10 -9.39
N GLU A 153 6.95 -0.81 -10.47
CA GLU A 153 8.05 -1.78 -10.43
C GLU A 153 9.30 -1.17 -9.78
N LYS A 154 9.73 -0.02 -10.30
CA LYS A 154 10.92 0.69 -9.82
C LYS A 154 10.75 1.22 -8.40
N ASN A 155 9.65 1.92 -8.12
CA ASN A 155 9.47 2.62 -6.85
C ASN A 155 9.24 1.65 -5.67
N LEU A 156 8.63 0.49 -5.92
CA LEU A 156 8.31 -0.50 -4.89
C LEU A 156 9.32 -1.66 -4.84
N GLY A 157 10.24 -1.75 -5.81
CA GLY A 157 11.21 -2.83 -5.88
C GLY A 157 10.57 -4.19 -6.14
N ILE A 158 9.52 -4.23 -6.96
CA ILE A 158 8.84 -5.46 -7.36
C ILE A 158 9.72 -6.19 -8.39
N LYS A 159 9.99 -7.46 -8.16
CA LYS A 159 10.68 -8.39 -9.06
C LYS A 159 9.64 -9.18 -9.81
N ASN A 160 9.91 -9.49 -11.08
CA ASN A 160 8.96 -10.19 -11.95
C ASN A 160 7.59 -9.49 -11.97
N MET A 161 7.62 -8.16 -12.12
CA MET A 161 6.41 -7.34 -12.17
C MET A 161 5.48 -7.84 -13.27
N GLN A 162 4.22 -8.05 -12.91
CA GLN A 162 3.16 -8.33 -13.88
C GLN A 162 2.49 -7.00 -14.29
N PRO A 163 1.87 -6.93 -15.48
CA PRO A 163 1.08 -5.76 -15.85
C PRO A 163 0.05 -5.40 -14.78
N VAL A 164 -0.10 -4.11 -14.49
CA VAL A 164 -1.13 -3.61 -13.57
C VAL A 164 -2.52 -4.00 -14.08
N ASN A 165 -3.36 -4.51 -13.17
CA ASN A 165 -4.75 -4.83 -13.47
C ASN A 165 -5.61 -3.58 -13.27
N PHE A 166 -5.82 -2.82 -14.34
CA PHE A 166 -6.77 -1.70 -14.37
C PHE A 166 -8.19 -2.23 -14.47
N MET A 167 -8.99 -2.05 -13.42
CA MET A 167 -10.34 -2.62 -13.32
C MET A 167 -11.46 -1.60 -13.50
N GLY A 168 -11.15 -0.30 -13.46
CA GLY A 168 -12.15 0.75 -13.54
C GLY A 168 -12.92 0.74 -14.86
N GLY A 169 -14.23 0.52 -14.77
CA GLY A 169 -15.14 0.55 -15.93
C GLY A 169 -15.12 -0.70 -16.81
N LYS A 170 -14.45 -1.78 -16.39
CA LYS A 170 -14.53 -3.07 -17.08
C LYS A 170 -15.87 -3.75 -16.78
N GLU A 171 -16.42 -4.47 -17.75
CA GLU A 171 -17.59 -5.31 -17.50
C GLU A 171 -17.22 -6.54 -16.67
N HIS A 172 -18.01 -6.83 -15.63
CA HIS A 172 -17.87 -8.02 -14.79
C HIS A 172 -19.20 -8.41 -14.15
N SER A 173 -19.27 -9.65 -13.64
CA SER A 173 -20.44 -10.19 -12.95
C SER A 173 -20.35 -10.13 -11.42
N THR A 174 -19.18 -9.78 -10.87
CA THR A 174 -18.94 -9.63 -9.44
C THR A 174 -19.51 -8.31 -8.92
N LYS A 175 -19.70 -8.20 -7.61
CA LYS A 175 -20.20 -6.98 -6.97
C LYS A 175 -19.15 -5.86 -6.92
N TYR A 176 -17.87 -6.21 -6.75
CA TYR A 176 -16.78 -5.24 -6.69
C TYR A 176 -15.83 -5.41 -7.88
N ASP A 177 -15.33 -4.28 -8.40
CA ASP A 177 -14.55 -4.21 -9.64
C ASP A 177 -13.24 -5.01 -9.60
N LYS A 178 -12.65 -5.16 -8.40
CA LYS A 178 -11.36 -5.84 -8.21
C LYS A 178 -11.47 -7.35 -8.06
N THR A 179 -12.64 -7.85 -7.66
CA THR A 179 -12.89 -9.29 -7.44
C THR A 179 -12.52 -10.15 -8.66
N PRO A 180 -12.82 -9.78 -9.92
CA PRO A 180 -12.46 -10.60 -11.08
C PRO A 180 -10.95 -10.83 -11.19
N ALA A 181 -10.14 -9.79 -11.02
CA ALA A 181 -8.68 -9.91 -11.08
C ALA A 181 -8.11 -10.69 -9.88
N ILE A 182 -8.70 -10.53 -8.69
CA ILE A 182 -8.34 -11.32 -7.50
C ILE A 182 -8.55 -12.82 -7.78
N LEU A 183 -9.70 -13.18 -8.37
CA LEU A 183 -10.04 -14.56 -8.72
C LEU A 183 -9.18 -15.11 -9.87
N GLU A 184 -8.98 -14.32 -10.92
CA GLU A 184 -8.16 -14.68 -12.09
C GLU A 184 -6.74 -15.08 -11.68
N HIS A 185 -6.10 -14.25 -10.86
CA HIS A 185 -4.73 -14.48 -10.38
C HIS A 185 -4.65 -15.40 -9.16
N LYS A 186 -5.78 -15.95 -8.70
CA LYS A 186 -5.87 -16.85 -7.53
C LYS A 186 -5.21 -16.26 -6.28
N VAL A 187 -5.36 -14.95 -6.11
CA VAL A 187 -4.82 -14.21 -4.98
C VAL A 187 -5.32 -14.81 -3.67
N GLN A 188 -4.45 -14.91 -2.67
CA GLN A 188 -4.79 -15.41 -1.33
C GLN A 188 -4.88 -14.29 -0.28
N ILE A 189 -4.18 -13.17 -0.52
CA ILE A 189 -4.19 -11.99 0.34
C ILE A 189 -4.27 -10.74 -0.54
N HIS A 190 -5.23 -9.86 -0.26
CA HIS A 190 -5.36 -8.55 -0.90
C HIS A 190 -5.18 -7.43 0.12
N TYR A 191 -4.29 -6.48 -0.19
CA TYR A 191 -4.05 -5.28 0.61
C TYR A 191 -4.70 -4.07 -0.06
N GLY A 192 -5.43 -3.27 0.70
CA GLY A 192 -6.04 -2.05 0.18
C GLY A 192 -6.51 -1.09 1.26
N ASP A 193 -6.70 0.17 0.89
CA ASP A 193 -7.10 1.24 1.80
C ASP A 193 -8.62 1.44 1.85
N SER A 194 -9.33 1.11 0.76
CA SER A 194 -10.74 1.42 0.55
C SER A 194 -11.67 0.27 0.96
N ASP A 195 -12.91 0.60 1.32
CA ASP A 195 -13.89 -0.42 1.72
C ASP A 195 -14.13 -1.45 0.61
N ASP A 196 -14.11 -1.01 -0.65
CA ASP A 196 -14.24 -1.88 -1.81
C ASP A 196 -13.09 -2.89 -1.91
N ASP A 197 -11.87 -2.58 -1.45
CA ASP A 197 -10.76 -3.55 -1.42
C ASP A 197 -11.05 -4.69 -0.47
N ILE A 198 -11.46 -4.35 0.76
CA ILE A 198 -11.78 -5.34 1.79
C ILE A 198 -13.00 -6.16 1.39
N LEU A 199 -13.99 -5.53 0.78
CA LEU A 199 -15.19 -6.21 0.34
C LEU A 199 -14.95 -7.08 -0.92
N ALA A 200 -14.08 -6.67 -1.84
CA ALA A 200 -13.65 -7.49 -2.97
C ALA A 200 -12.90 -8.75 -2.50
N ALA A 201 -12.01 -8.59 -1.52
CA ALA A 201 -11.32 -9.71 -0.89
C ALA A 201 -12.29 -10.70 -0.23
N ARG A 202 -13.30 -10.18 0.50
CA ARG A 202 -14.36 -11.00 1.11
C ARG A 202 -15.23 -11.70 0.09
N GLU A 203 -15.61 -11.02 -0.98
CA GLU A 203 -16.39 -11.61 -2.07
C GLU A 203 -15.64 -12.77 -2.72
N ALA A 204 -14.32 -12.62 -2.90
CA ALA A 204 -13.46 -13.69 -3.40
C ALA A 204 -13.14 -14.78 -2.37
N GLY A 205 -13.55 -14.62 -1.11
CA GLY A 205 -13.29 -15.59 -0.04
C GLY A 205 -11.84 -15.65 0.43
N ILE A 206 -11.09 -14.54 0.28
CA ILE A 206 -9.67 -14.45 0.60
C ILE A 206 -9.42 -13.49 1.77
N ARG A 207 -8.18 -13.44 2.26
CA ARG A 207 -7.79 -12.53 3.36
C ARG A 207 -7.64 -11.10 2.83
N GLY A 208 -8.54 -10.20 3.23
CA GLY A 208 -8.40 -8.76 3.01
C GLY A 208 -7.72 -8.08 4.19
N ILE A 209 -6.62 -7.35 3.96
CA ILE A 209 -5.87 -6.62 4.99
C ILE A 209 -5.87 -5.13 4.65
N ARG A 210 -6.28 -4.31 5.60
CA ARG A 210 -6.41 -2.87 5.44
C ARG A 210 -5.07 -2.17 5.56
N ILE A 211 -4.82 -1.23 4.65
CA ILE A 211 -3.80 -0.21 4.77
C ILE A 211 -4.47 1.13 5.08
N LEU A 212 -4.01 1.87 6.07
CA LEU A 212 -4.47 3.25 6.30
C LEU A 212 -4.20 4.13 5.07
N ARG A 213 -5.24 4.79 4.57
CA ARG A 213 -5.14 5.83 3.52
C ARG A 213 -4.08 6.86 3.90
N ALA A 214 -3.35 7.37 2.91
CA ALA A 214 -2.31 8.37 3.17
C ALA A 214 -2.88 9.59 3.91
N ALA A 215 -2.20 10.05 4.95
CA ALA A 215 -2.74 11.07 5.86
C ALA A 215 -3.04 12.42 5.17
N ASN A 216 -2.35 12.72 4.07
CA ASN A 216 -2.56 13.91 3.24
C ASN A 216 -3.40 13.64 1.99
N SER A 217 -4.09 12.51 1.93
CA SER A 217 -4.92 12.16 0.77
C SER A 217 -6.02 13.19 0.54
N ASN A 218 -6.27 13.50 -0.73
CA ASN A 218 -7.42 14.31 -1.15
C ASN A 218 -8.68 13.47 -1.40
N TYR A 219 -8.61 12.14 -1.25
CA TYR A 219 -9.75 11.27 -1.37
C TYR A 219 -10.49 11.17 -0.04
N THR A 220 -11.53 11.99 0.09
CA THR A 220 -12.37 12.08 1.29
C THR A 220 -13.83 11.69 0.99
N PRO A 221 -14.58 11.17 1.99
CA PRO A 221 -14.17 10.90 3.37
C PRO A 221 -13.18 9.73 3.47
N PHE A 222 -12.45 9.66 4.59
CA PHE A 222 -11.54 8.55 4.86
C PHE A 222 -12.36 7.29 5.24
N PRO A 223 -11.96 6.10 4.77
CA PRO A 223 -12.57 4.84 5.19
C PRO A 223 -12.42 4.63 6.70
N GLN A 224 -13.37 3.92 7.29
CA GLN A 224 -13.27 3.48 8.69
C GLN A 224 -12.44 2.20 8.75
N ALA A 225 -11.12 2.33 8.79
CA ALA A 225 -10.20 1.19 8.83
C ALA A 225 -10.53 0.24 10.01
N GLY A 226 -10.72 -1.05 9.73
CA GLY A 226 -11.15 -2.05 10.71
C GLY A 226 -12.66 -2.11 10.93
N GLY A 227 -13.43 -1.26 10.26
CA GLY A 227 -14.88 -1.14 10.42
C GLY A 227 -15.67 -2.40 10.05
N TYR A 228 -15.07 -3.31 9.28
CA TYR A 228 -15.66 -4.60 8.99
C TYR A 228 -15.08 -5.75 9.85
N GLY A 229 -14.21 -5.45 10.80
CA GLY A 229 -13.49 -6.44 11.63
C GLY A 229 -12.26 -7.06 10.95
N GLU A 230 -11.82 -6.49 9.83
CA GLU A 230 -10.58 -6.88 9.15
C GLU A 230 -9.33 -6.47 9.92
N GLU A 231 -8.21 -7.10 9.56
CA GLU A 231 -6.88 -6.71 10.04
C GLU A 231 -6.47 -5.36 9.45
N VAL A 232 -5.85 -4.51 10.27
CA VAL A 232 -5.28 -3.22 9.83
C VAL A 232 -3.80 -3.18 10.14
N VAL A 233 -2.97 -2.89 9.12
CA VAL A 233 -1.53 -2.78 9.32
C VAL A 233 -1.23 -1.52 10.13
N VAL A 234 -0.48 -1.67 11.22
CA VAL A 234 -0.05 -0.53 12.03
C VAL A 234 0.86 0.41 11.23
N ASN A 235 0.80 1.71 11.53
CA ASN A 235 1.75 2.70 11.01
C ASN A 235 1.82 2.75 9.47
N SER A 236 0.68 2.58 8.81
CA SER A 236 0.61 2.28 7.38
C SER A 236 0.10 3.45 6.53
N SER A 237 0.01 4.67 7.06
CA SER A 237 -0.41 5.85 6.28
C SER A 237 0.72 6.52 5.48
N TYR A 238 1.96 6.02 5.59
CA TYR A 238 3.15 6.58 4.97
C TYR A 238 4.10 5.50 4.43
#